data_AF-A0AA38WIY1-F1
#
_entry.id   AF-A0AA38WIY1-F1
#
_cell.length_a   1.000
_cell.length_b   1.000
_cell.length_c   1.000
_cell.angle_alpha   90.00
_cell.angle_beta   90.00
_cell.angle_gamma   90.00
#
_symmetry.space_group_name_H-M   'P 1'
#
loop_
_entity.id
_entity.type
_entity.pdbx_description
1 polymer ?
#
loop_
_entity_poly.entity_id
_entity_poly.type
_entity_poly.pdbx_seq_one_letter_code
_entity_poly.pdbx_strand_id
1 'polypeptide(L)'
;MMRGRLVSANPAEGERFYLRLLLCHVSGPTSFEDLYTVNGLLYPTFRKAALERGLIENDDNLSQCLVEASVFQFPNALRRLFATILIYCEPGDVRRLWDDHYDSLSEDYMSQYHNVQRVQDLVLTDIMVLLQSMGKDLHDFDLPTITASITSQLKHITGLN
;
A
#
# COMPACT_ATOMS: atom_id res chain seq x y z
N MET A 1 -11.72 26.86 -22.51
CA MET A 1 -11.41 26.04 -21.32
C MET A 1 -10.88 24.69 -21.80
N MET A 2 -9.57 24.51 -21.86
CA MET A 2 -8.98 23.18 -22.07
C MET A 2 -8.64 22.61 -20.69
N ARG A 3 -9.40 21.58 -20.27
CA ARG A 3 -9.00 20.69 -19.18
C ARG A 3 -7.71 19.99 -19.63
N GLY A 4 -6.58 20.49 -19.18
CA GLY A 4 -5.30 19.79 -19.30
C GLY A 4 -5.44 18.44 -18.60
N ARG A 5 -5.21 17.36 -19.34
CA ARG A 5 -5.23 15.99 -18.84
C ARG A 5 -4.30 15.91 -17.63
N LEU A 6 -4.86 15.58 -16.46
CA LEU A 6 -4.09 15.15 -15.30
C LEU A 6 -3.24 13.97 -15.80
N VAL A 7 -1.94 14.20 -16.00
CA VAL A 7 -0.99 13.10 -16.17
C VAL A 7 -1.13 12.32 -14.87
N SER A 8 -1.58 11.07 -14.95
CA SER A 8 -1.68 10.19 -13.80
C SER A 8 -0.29 10.10 -13.17
N ALA A 9 -0.03 10.96 -12.20
CA ALA A 9 1.19 10.91 -11.44
C ALA A 9 1.09 9.59 -10.67
N ASN A 10 2.01 8.68 -10.95
CA ASN A 10 2.07 7.40 -10.25
C ASN A 10 2.59 7.73 -8.85
N PRO A 11 1.93 7.28 -7.77
CA PRO A 11 2.46 7.42 -6.41
C PRO A 11 3.95 7.01 -6.32
N ALA A 12 4.35 6.00 -7.11
CA ALA A 12 5.75 5.54 -7.24
C ALA A 12 6.77 6.59 -7.74
N GLU A 13 6.33 7.78 -8.19
CA GLU A 13 7.21 8.92 -8.47
C GLU A 13 7.68 9.65 -7.19
N GLY A 14 7.24 9.21 -6.01
CA GLY A 14 7.69 9.69 -4.70
C GLY A 14 7.41 11.17 -4.49
N GLU A 15 8.41 11.94 -4.02
CA GLU A 15 8.27 13.39 -3.77
C GLU A 15 7.75 14.19 -4.98
N ARG A 16 7.96 13.71 -6.22
CA ARG A 16 7.40 14.36 -7.43
C ARG A 16 5.89 14.18 -7.55
N PHE A 17 5.35 13.03 -7.12
CA PHE A 17 3.91 12.80 -7.07
C PHE A 17 3.27 13.77 -6.06
N TYR A 18 3.80 13.82 -4.84
CA TYR A 18 3.27 14.72 -3.80
C TYR A 18 3.41 16.20 -4.18
N LEU A 19 4.49 16.59 -4.86
CA LEU A 19 4.63 17.93 -5.43
C LEU A 19 3.53 18.24 -6.45
N ARG A 20 3.27 17.35 -7.41
CA ARG A 20 2.18 17.52 -8.38
C ARG A 20 0.82 17.59 -7.70
N LEU A 21 0.58 16.72 -6.71
CA LEU A 21 -0.64 16.68 -5.92
C LEU A 21 -0.88 18.01 -5.19
N LEU A 22 0.16 18.57 -4.56
CA LEU A 22 0.13 19.87 -3.90
C LEU A 22 -0.10 21.00 -4.89
N LEU A 23 0.59 21.02 -6.03
CA LEU A 23 0.40 22.04 -7.07
C LEU A 23 -1.02 22.03 -7.65
N CYS A 24 -1.70 20.90 -7.67
CA CYS A 24 -3.10 20.81 -8.08
C CYS A 24 -4.09 21.38 -7.05
N HIS A 25 -3.74 21.40 -5.76
CA HIS A 25 -4.63 21.81 -4.68
C HIS A 25 -4.32 23.19 -4.10
N VAL A 26 -3.05 23.60 -4.06
CA VAL A 26 -2.62 24.91 -3.56
C VAL A 26 -2.81 25.96 -4.64
N SER A 27 -3.73 26.90 -4.41
CA SER A 27 -4.01 27.99 -5.36
C SER A 27 -2.99 29.13 -5.22
N GLY A 28 -2.20 29.35 -6.26
CA GLY A 28 -1.27 30.48 -6.35
C GLY A 28 -0.07 30.44 -5.40
N PRO A 29 0.67 29.32 -5.28
CA PRO A 29 1.93 29.34 -4.53
C PRO A 29 2.88 30.35 -5.18
N THR A 30 3.37 31.28 -4.38
CA THR A 30 4.35 32.29 -4.77
C THR A 30 5.79 31.84 -4.52
N SER A 31 5.95 30.79 -3.71
CA SER A 31 7.23 30.16 -3.38
C SER A 31 7.07 28.65 -3.17
N PHE A 32 8.21 27.93 -3.14
CA PHE A 32 8.22 26.52 -2.71
C PHE A 32 7.79 26.36 -1.24
N GLU A 33 8.10 27.33 -0.39
CA GLU A 33 7.72 27.31 1.03
C GLU A 33 6.20 27.32 1.22
N ASP A 34 5.45 27.95 0.31
CA ASP A 34 3.98 27.92 0.34
C ASP A 34 3.44 26.48 0.15
N LEU A 35 4.13 25.66 -0.64
CA LEU A 35 3.77 24.25 -0.83
C LEU A 35 4.04 23.42 0.44
N TYR A 36 5.07 23.78 1.21
CA TYR A 36 5.40 23.12 2.48
C TYR A 36 4.58 23.63 3.67
N THR A 37 3.87 24.75 3.54
CA THR A 37 3.19 25.39 4.67
C THR A 37 1.73 24.99 4.79
N VAL A 38 1.35 24.26 5.84
CA VAL A 38 -0.05 23.94 6.17
C VAL A 38 -0.40 24.62 7.48
N ASN A 39 -1.47 25.43 7.49
CA ASN A 39 -1.93 26.15 8.69
C ASN A 39 -0.82 26.97 9.39
N GLY A 40 0.13 27.52 8.62
CA GLY A 40 1.25 28.33 9.13
C GLY A 40 2.44 27.51 9.65
N LEU A 41 2.42 26.18 9.54
CA LEU A 41 3.53 25.30 9.89
C LEU A 41 4.25 24.77 8.64
N LEU A 42 5.57 24.88 8.62
CA LEU A 42 6.42 24.39 7.54
C LEU A 42 6.75 22.90 7.78
N TYR A 43 6.45 22.05 6.79
CA TYR A 43 6.75 20.62 6.84
C TYR A 43 8.02 20.28 6.06
N PRO A 44 8.75 19.21 6.42
CA PRO A 44 10.05 18.90 5.83
C PRO A 44 9.97 18.17 4.47
N THR A 45 8.81 17.60 4.11
CA THR A 45 8.62 16.85 2.85
C THR A 45 7.28 17.18 2.20
N PHE A 46 7.18 17.05 0.88
CA PHE A 46 5.92 17.23 0.16
C PHE A 46 4.89 16.19 0.61
N ARG A 47 5.33 14.97 0.91
CA ARG A 47 4.46 13.93 1.51
C ARG A 47 3.82 14.41 2.81
N LYS A 48 4.60 14.93 3.76
CA LYS A 48 4.05 15.43 5.03
C LYS A 48 3.13 16.63 4.83
N ALA A 49 3.51 17.56 3.96
CA ALA A 49 2.67 18.71 3.63
C ALA A 49 1.36 18.32 2.94
N ALA A 50 1.34 17.22 2.18
CA ALA A 50 0.14 16.63 1.58
C ALA A 50 -0.72 15.88 2.63
N LEU A 51 -0.07 15.16 3.54
CA LEU A 51 -0.72 14.45 4.64
C LEU A 51 -1.49 15.39 5.56
N GLU A 52 -0.85 16.48 5.97
CA GLU A 52 -1.43 17.49 6.87
C GLU A 52 -2.56 18.30 6.20
N ARG A 53 -2.60 18.30 4.87
CA ARG A 53 -3.72 18.84 4.09
C ARG A 53 -4.86 17.83 3.88
N GLY A 54 -4.71 16.59 4.35
CA GLY A 54 -5.66 15.50 4.12
C GLY A 54 -5.75 15.04 2.66
N LEU A 55 -4.68 15.25 1.88
CA LEU A 55 -4.64 14.86 0.46
C LEU A 55 -4.24 13.39 0.26
N ILE A 56 -3.62 12.79 1.27
CA ILE A 56 -3.22 11.37 1.32
C ILE A 56 -3.61 10.81 2.68
N GLU A 57 -3.85 9.49 2.75
CA GLU A 57 -4.18 8.81 4.00
C GLU A 57 -2.97 8.71 4.92
N ASN A 58 -3.19 8.83 6.23
CA ASN A 58 -2.17 8.48 7.23
C ASN A 58 -2.17 6.96 7.47
N ASP A 59 -1.05 6.42 7.93
CA ASP A 59 -0.91 4.97 8.19
C ASP A 59 -1.90 4.49 9.27
N ASP A 60 -2.28 5.36 10.21
CA ASP A 60 -3.24 5.04 11.27
C ASP A 60 -4.67 4.84 10.71
N ASN A 61 -5.09 5.64 9.73
CA ASN A 61 -6.38 5.53 9.03
C ASN A 61 -6.40 4.26 8.18
N LEU A 62 -5.29 3.95 7.50
CA LEU A 62 -5.16 2.72 6.73
C LEU A 62 -5.25 1.50 7.64
N SER A 63 -4.59 1.56 8.80
CA SER A 63 -4.67 0.52 9.82
C SER A 63 -6.09 0.38 10.37
N GLN A 64 -6.75 1.49 10.73
CA GLN A 64 -8.13 1.50 11.21
C GLN A 64 -9.10 0.95 10.17
N CYS A 65 -8.91 1.27 8.89
CA CYS A 65 -9.69 0.71 7.78
C CYS A 65 -9.59 -0.83 7.72
N LEU A 66 -8.38 -1.37 7.90
CA LEU A 66 -8.17 -2.82 7.94
C LEU A 66 -8.78 -3.47 9.20
N VAL A 67 -8.69 -2.81 10.36
CA VAL A 67 -9.36 -3.27 11.60
C VAL A 67 -10.87 -3.33 11.40
N GLU A 68 -11.47 -2.29 10.81
CA GLU A 68 -12.92 -2.26 10.57
C GLU A 68 -13.33 -3.31 9.55
N ALA A 69 -12.54 -3.50 8.49
CA ALA A 69 -12.79 -4.51 7.48
C ALA A 69 -12.70 -5.93 8.05
N SER A 70 -11.76 -6.20 8.96
CA SER A 70 -11.56 -7.55 9.52
C SER A 70 -12.76 -8.04 10.35
N VAL A 71 -13.59 -7.14 10.86
CA VAL A 71 -14.82 -7.50 11.61
C VAL A 71 -15.88 -8.13 10.71
N PHE A 72 -15.92 -7.77 9.42
CA PHE A 72 -17.02 -8.15 8.51
C PHE A 72 -16.57 -8.89 7.25
N GLN A 73 -15.27 -8.89 6.92
CA GLN A 73 -14.74 -9.50 5.71
C GLN A 73 -14.02 -10.81 6.01
N PHE A 74 -14.13 -11.76 5.07
CA PHE A 74 -13.30 -12.95 5.09
C PHE A 74 -11.83 -12.62 4.77
N PRO A 75 -10.86 -13.40 5.28
CA PRO A 75 -9.43 -13.13 5.08
C PRO A 75 -9.01 -12.94 3.62
N ASN A 76 -9.60 -13.67 2.67
CA ASN A 76 -9.32 -13.49 1.25
C ASN A 76 -9.72 -12.10 0.71
N ALA A 77 -10.84 -11.55 1.18
CA ALA A 77 -11.27 -10.20 0.82
C ALA A 77 -10.39 -9.14 1.52
N LEU A 78 -9.99 -9.41 2.77
CA LEU A 78 -9.05 -8.57 3.52
C LEU A 78 -7.67 -8.51 2.84
N ARG A 79 -7.13 -9.65 2.36
CA ARG A 79 -5.89 -9.70 1.56
C ARG A 79 -5.97 -8.85 0.28
N ARG A 80 -7.14 -8.82 -0.37
CA ARG A 80 -7.38 -7.93 -1.53
C ARG A 80 -7.43 -6.45 -1.16
N LEU A 81 -8.06 -6.11 -0.03
CA LEU A 81 -8.04 -4.75 0.49
C LEU A 81 -6.61 -4.31 0.83
N PHE A 82 -5.84 -5.17 1.51
CA PHE A 82 -4.44 -4.92 1.83
C PHE A 82 -3.61 -4.64 0.56
N ALA A 83 -3.70 -5.48 -0.47
CA ALA A 83 -3.02 -5.25 -1.74
C ALA A 83 -3.44 -3.93 -2.43
N THR A 84 -4.71 -3.55 -2.31
CA THR A 84 -5.24 -2.28 -2.83
C THR A 84 -4.62 -1.09 -2.08
N ILE A 85 -4.54 -1.16 -0.75
CA ILE A 85 -3.91 -0.15 0.09
C ILE A 85 -2.43 0.03 -0.29
N LEU A 86 -1.68 -1.06 -0.46
CA LEU A 86 -0.28 -0.98 -0.86
C LEU A 86 -0.07 -0.21 -2.17
N ILE A 87 -0.94 -0.43 -3.15
CA ILE A 87 -0.78 0.15 -4.49
C ILE A 87 -1.26 1.60 -4.57
N TYR A 88 -2.39 1.91 -3.95
CA TYR A 88 -3.08 3.19 -4.18
C TYR A 88 -2.90 4.18 -3.03
N CYS A 89 -2.59 3.73 -1.82
CA CYS A 89 -2.51 4.59 -0.64
C CYS A 89 -1.08 4.89 -0.20
N GLU A 90 -0.08 4.14 -0.68
CA GLU A 90 1.34 4.28 -0.31
C GLU A 90 1.56 4.44 1.21
N PRO A 91 1.25 3.38 1.98
CA PRO A 91 1.52 3.39 3.41
C PRO A 91 3.01 3.71 3.66
N GLY A 92 3.26 4.56 4.65
CA GLY A 92 4.60 4.99 5.02
C GLY A 92 5.42 3.87 5.63
N ASP A 93 4.77 3.02 6.44
CA ASP A 93 5.37 1.84 7.07
C ASP A 93 4.59 0.56 6.69
N VAL A 94 4.94 0.00 5.54
CA VAL A 94 4.36 -1.27 5.03
C VAL A 94 4.62 -2.41 6.00
N ARG A 95 5.81 -2.46 6.60
CA ARG A 95 6.23 -3.56 7.46
C ARG A 95 5.39 -3.62 8.72
N ARG A 96 5.22 -2.47 9.38
CA ARG A 96 4.32 -2.36 10.53
C ARG A 96 2.87 -2.68 10.17
N LEU A 97 2.38 -2.17 9.04
CA LEU A 97 1.01 -2.46 8.59
C LEU A 97 0.80 -3.97 8.34
N TRP A 98 1.79 -4.67 7.82
CA TRP A 98 1.77 -6.12 7.69
C TRP A 98 1.75 -6.80 9.06
N ASP A 99 2.69 -6.47 9.95
CA ASP A 99 2.83 -7.11 11.25
C ASP A 99 1.58 -6.91 12.12
N ASP A 100 0.98 -5.71 12.12
CA ASP A 100 -0.22 -5.37 12.90
C ASP A 100 -1.47 -6.14 12.41
N HIS A 101 -1.54 -6.49 11.13
CA HIS A 101 -2.74 -7.09 10.50
C HIS A 101 -2.58 -8.56 10.09
N TYR A 102 -1.38 -9.13 10.24
CA TYR A 102 -1.06 -10.49 9.79
C TYR A 102 -2.01 -11.56 10.33
N ASP A 103 -2.38 -11.48 11.60
CA ASP A 103 -3.27 -12.46 12.23
C ASP A 103 -4.65 -12.47 11.55
N SER A 104 -5.20 -11.30 11.22
CA SER A 104 -6.47 -11.18 10.50
C SER A 104 -6.35 -11.63 9.05
N LEU A 105 -5.22 -11.37 8.40
CA LEU A 105 -4.96 -11.76 7.01
C LEU A 105 -4.76 -13.26 6.83
N SER A 106 -4.42 -13.97 7.89
CA SER A 106 -4.00 -15.38 7.87
C SER A 106 -4.95 -16.34 8.59
N GLU A 107 -6.03 -15.83 9.19
CA GLU A 107 -6.99 -16.57 10.03
C GLU A 107 -7.49 -17.88 9.36
N ASP A 108 -7.82 -17.84 8.07
CA ASP A 108 -8.31 -18.98 7.30
C ASP A 108 -7.27 -20.11 7.20
N TYR A 109 -6.00 -19.75 7.02
CA TYR A 109 -4.88 -20.68 6.92
C TYR A 109 -4.38 -21.15 8.28
N MET A 110 -4.42 -20.31 9.31
CA MET A 110 -4.06 -20.69 10.69
C MET A 110 -4.96 -21.83 11.21
N SER A 111 -6.23 -21.85 10.82
CA SER A 111 -7.14 -22.94 11.19
C SER A 111 -6.79 -24.29 10.55
N GLN A 112 -6.13 -24.27 9.39
CA GLN A 112 -5.85 -25.46 8.57
C GLN A 112 -4.41 -25.97 8.72
N TYR A 113 -3.47 -25.11 9.10
CA TYR A 113 -2.05 -25.42 9.15
C TYR A 113 -1.42 -24.93 10.45
N HIS A 114 -0.63 -25.79 11.09
CA HIS A 114 0.11 -25.45 12.33
C HIS A 114 1.51 -24.86 12.07
N ASN A 115 1.95 -24.83 10.81
CA ASN A 115 3.27 -24.30 10.45
C ASN A 115 3.15 -22.82 10.08
N VAL A 116 3.67 -21.94 10.94
CA VAL A 116 3.63 -20.49 10.77
C VAL A 116 4.29 -20.04 9.47
N GLN A 117 5.42 -20.63 9.08
CA GLN A 117 6.10 -20.27 7.83
C GLN A 117 5.24 -20.63 6.61
N ARG A 118 4.58 -21.80 6.64
CA ARG A 118 3.68 -22.21 5.56
C ARG A 118 2.48 -21.28 5.44
N VAL A 119 1.89 -20.88 6.57
CA VAL A 119 0.77 -19.94 6.59
C VAL A 119 1.21 -18.60 6.00
N GLN A 120 2.38 -18.09 6.43
CA GLN A 120 2.94 -16.84 5.92
C GLN A 120 3.15 -16.89 4.40
N ASP A 121 3.78 -17.96 3.91
CA ASP A 121 4.06 -18.12 2.49
C ASP A 121 2.77 -18.21 1.65
N LEU A 122 1.69 -18.81 2.18
CA LEU A 122 0.38 -18.85 1.51
C LEU A 122 -0.27 -17.47 1.43
N VAL A 123 -0.28 -16.71 2.53
CA VAL A 123 -0.82 -15.34 2.56
C VAL A 123 -0.04 -14.43 1.61
N LEU A 124 1.29 -14.50 1.65
CA LEU A 124 2.15 -13.73 0.75
C LEU A 124 1.96 -14.14 -0.71
N THR A 125 1.71 -15.42 -0.99
CA THR A 125 1.38 -15.88 -2.36
C THR A 125 0.10 -15.25 -2.87
N ASP A 126 -0.97 -15.25 -2.07
CA ASP A 126 -2.25 -14.63 -2.43
C ASP A 126 -2.05 -13.12 -2.73
N ILE A 127 -1.34 -12.42 -1.84
CA ILE A 127 -1.03 -10.99 -2.03
C ILE A 127 -0.17 -10.77 -3.26
N MET A 128 0.86 -11.59 -3.50
CA MET A 128 1.72 -11.50 -4.68
C MET A 128 0.90 -11.64 -5.97
N VAL A 129 -0.02 -12.60 -6.05
CA VAL A 129 -0.89 -12.76 -7.23
C VAL A 129 -1.77 -11.52 -7.45
N LEU A 130 -2.31 -10.94 -6.36
CA LEU A 130 -3.09 -9.72 -6.43
C LEU A 130 -2.24 -8.53 -6.92
N LEU A 131 -1.03 -8.34 -6.38
CA LEU A 131 -0.11 -7.29 -6.80
C LEU A 131 0.29 -7.44 -8.28
N GLN A 132 0.61 -8.67 -8.70
CA GLN A 132 0.98 -8.98 -10.08
C GLN A 132 -0.15 -8.67 -11.06
N SER A 133 -1.41 -8.93 -10.67
CA SER A 133 -2.59 -8.57 -11.47
C SER A 133 -2.73 -7.06 -11.70
N MET A 134 -2.11 -6.25 -10.83
CA MET A 134 -2.07 -4.79 -10.89
C MET A 134 -0.73 -4.24 -11.38
N GLY A 135 0.17 -5.11 -11.87
CA GLY A 135 1.46 -4.74 -12.44
C GLY A 135 2.56 -4.39 -11.43
N LYS A 136 2.44 -4.89 -10.20
CA LYS A 136 3.43 -4.71 -9.12
C LYS A 136 3.98 -6.06 -8.64
N ASP A 137 5.18 -6.06 -8.11
CA ASP A 137 5.79 -7.24 -7.51
C ASP A 137 5.79 -7.13 -5.97
N LEU A 138 5.84 -8.28 -5.29
CA LEU A 138 5.96 -8.31 -3.83
C LEU A 138 7.24 -7.61 -3.37
N HIS A 139 8.32 -7.70 -4.16
CA HIS A 139 9.60 -7.05 -3.89
C HIS A 139 9.58 -5.52 -4.02
N ASP A 140 8.50 -4.93 -4.57
CA ASP A 140 8.32 -3.48 -4.60
C ASP A 140 7.96 -2.91 -3.21
N PHE A 141 7.65 -3.78 -2.25
CA PHE A 141 7.18 -3.41 -0.92
C PHE A 141 8.03 -4.06 0.18
N ASP A 142 8.11 -3.43 1.34
CA ASP A 142 8.84 -3.95 2.52
C ASP A 142 8.06 -5.07 3.23
N LEU A 143 7.86 -6.19 2.52
CA LEU A 143 7.14 -7.38 2.98
C LEU A 143 8.10 -8.55 3.21
N PRO A 144 7.75 -9.53 4.07
CA PRO A 144 8.55 -10.73 4.22
C PRO A 144 8.68 -11.49 2.89
N THR A 145 9.81 -12.17 2.70
CA THR A 145 10.05 -12.96 1.50
C THR A 145 9.41 -14.35 1.63
N ILE A 146 8.84 -14.84 0.53
CA ILE A 146 8.32 -16.21 0.44
C ILE A 146 9.50 -17.19 0.44
N THR A 147 9.47 -18.18 1.32
CA THR A 147 10.50 -19.24 1.33
C THR A 147 10.41 -20.11 0.08
N ALA A 148 11.55 -20.44 -0.53
CA ALA A 148 11.65 -21.12 -1.84
C ALA A 148 10.94 -22.49 -1.96
N SER A 149 10.45 -23.07 -0.86
CA SER A 149 9.72 -24.34 -0.86
C SER A 149 8.39 -24.27 -1.64
N ILE A 150 7.71 -23.11 -1.66
CA ILE A 150 6.41 -22.98 -2.36
C ILE A 150 6.58 -22.53 -3.81
N THR A 151 7.59 -21.71 -4.11
CA THR A 151 7.86 -21.20 -5.46
C THR A 151 8.08 -22.32 -6.48
N SER A 152 8.66 -23.44 -6.04
CA SER A 152 8.87 -24.64 -6.86
C SER A 152 7.56 -25.33 -7.26
N GLN A 153 6.50 -25.24 -6.44
CA GLN A 153 5.19 -25.81 -6.75
C GLN A 153 4.35 -24.87 -7.63
N LEU A 154 4.45 -23.55 -7.44
CA LEU A 154 3.70 -22.57 -8.22
C LEU A 154 4.23 -22.41 -9.66
N LYS A 155 5.55 -22.48 -9.89
CA LYS A 155 6.12 -22.48 -11.26
C LYS A 155 5.57 -23.60 -12.12
N HIS A 156 5.21 -24.74 -11.52
CA HIS A 156 4.63 -25.88 -12.21
C HIS A 156 3.13 -25.70 -12.54
N ILE A 157 2.45 -24.75 -11.89
CA ILE A 157 1.02 -24.45 -12.08
C ILE A 157 0.82 -23.23 -12.99
N THR A 158 1.70 -22.23 -12.93
CA THR A 158 1.55 -20.97 -13.69
C THR A 158 2.30 -20.93 -15.02
N GLY A 159 3.12 -21.94 -15.35
CA GLY A 159 3.71 -22.11 -16.68
C GLY A 159 4.65 -20.98 -17.13
N LEU A 160 5.18 -20.18 -16.20
CA LEU A 160 6.16 -19.14 -16.49
C LEU A 160 7.57 -19.74 -16.36
N ASN A 161 8.17 -20.03 -17.52
CA ASN A 161 9.61 -20.28 -17.68
C ASN A 161 10.39 -18.97 -17.65
#